data_AF-A0A5Y3V697-F1
#
_entry.id   AF-A0A5Y3V697-F1
#
_cell.length_a   1.000
_cell.length_b   1.000
_cell.length_c   1.000
_cell.angle_alpha   90.00
_cell.angle_beta   90.00
_cell.angle_gamma   90.00
#
_symmetry.space_group_name_H-M   'P 1'
#
loop_
_entity.id
_entity.type
_entity.pdbx_description
1 polymer ?
#
loop_
_entity_poly.entity_id
_entity_poly.type
_entity_poly.pdbx_seq_one_letter_code
_entity_poly.pdbx_strand_id
1 'polypeptide(L)'
;MNSQEGYMGFSVGHSYCTATISSEKINEMLSSDAPPHMTIWECIKDFFFGTGQKEALSCLHKLCNPAPSLNDKEIRSCFFRLKELASPGYQQRFIHDFSEESSTGSLGSLYLKDDNGDVLLYIDMNEGPCNYTILGRTFIFNTSQIPHSQQKCETSTPDLSIIFQESESQSRSDSILWLKDGCYSVLYGKVEFNLNFNGFYQSVLSFITSMQQGENFSLWQNEEQETYLSAMVNKAIDTHSNENQVKLSKQVKEGVFNHVQNHLGVHDLRLNSACAQSSIKHSVLTMLNKHEGWGKFINQNTLDRAVKNGITNDMVSVVSDQIFENMFGGKMGLPANWSSRVCFLVKDSIKRSEPSNFIIQ
;
A
#
# COMPACT_ATOMS: atom_id res chain seq x y z
N MET A 1 23.86 -31.68 24.62
CA MET A 1 22.51 -31.60 24.02
C MET A 1 22.08 -30.15 24.03
N ASN A 2 22.10 -29.51 22.88
CA ASN A 2 20.93 -28.83 22.29
C ASN A 2 21.39 -28.21 20.96
N SER A 3 20.97 -28.87 19.90
CA SER A 3 21.22 -28.52 18.50
C SER A 3 20.51 -27.21 18.17
N GLN A 4 21.25 -26.28 17.58
CA GLN A 4 20.67 -25.17 16.82
C GLN A 4 20.17 -25.74 15.50
N GLU A 5 18.86 -25.94 15.36
CA GLU A 5 18.24 -26.15 14.05
C GLU A 5 17.95 -24.78 13.42
N GLY A 6 18.77 -24.42 12.43
CA GLY A 6 18.53 -23.27 11.58
C GLY A 6 17.34 -23.52 10.66
N TYR A 7 16.31 -22.69 10.76
CA TYR A 7 15.21 -22.64 9.80
C TYR A 7 15.74 -22.09 8.47
N MET A 8 16.00 -22.98 7.50
CA MET A 8 16.32 -22.62 6.11
C MET A 8 15.08 -22.81 5.24
N GLY A 9 14.54 -21.71 4.71
CA GLY A 9 13.67 -21.71 3.54
C GLY A 9 14.51 -21.38 2.31
N PHE A 10 14.22 -22.02 1.17
CA PHE A 10 14.89 -21.70 -0.09
C PHE A 10 13.89 -21.07 -1.06
N SER A 11 14.33 -20.01 -1.73
CA SER A 11 13.53 -19.23 -2.66
C SER A 11 14.00 -19.55 -4.08
N VAL A 12 13.10 -20.02 -4.94
CA VAL A 12 13.39 -20.29 -6.35
C VAL A 12 12.58 -19.36 -7.22
N GLY A 13 13.23 -18.52 -8.03
CA GLY A 13 12.59 -17.61 -8.97
C GLY A 13 13.04 -16.15 -8.85
N HIS A 14 12.46 -15.27 -9.65
CA HIS A 14 12.65 -13.81 -9.56
C HIS A 14 11.27 -13.15 -9.50
N SER A 15 11.08 -12.20 -8.59
CA SER A 15 9.79 -11.51 -8.37
C SER A 15 8.65 -12.48 -8.03
N TYR A 16 7.46 -12.39 -8.65
CA TYR A 16 6.29 -13.22 -8.31
C TYR A 16 6.30 -14.66 -8.87
N CYS A 17 7.36 -15.05 -9.58
CA CYS A 17 7.66 -16.47 -9.81
C CYS A 17 8.50 -17.07 -8.67
N THR A 18 8.70 -16.33 -7.58
CA THR A 18 9.43 -16.84 -6.41
C THR A 18 8.53 -17.79 -5.63
N ALA A 19 8.80 -19.09 -5.80
CA ALA A 19 8.30 -20.08 -4.86
C ALA A 19 9.20 -20.01 -3.63
N THR A 20 8.70 -19.39 -2.56
CA THR A 20 9.34 -19.46 -1.25
C THR A 20 8.82 -20.72 -0.57
N ILE A 21 9.67 -21.74 -0.49
CA ILE A 21 9.34 -22.98 0.19
C ILE A 21 9.83 -22.81 1.63
N SER A 22 8.93 -22.38 2.52
CA SER A 22 9.21 -22.34 3.96
C SER A 22 9.15 -23.74 4.54
N SER A 23 9.83 -23.95 5.66
CA SER A 23 9.79 -25.21 6.42
C SER A 23 8.35 -25.58 6.81
N GLU A 24 7.52 -24.57 7.10
CA GLU A 24 6.09 -24.76 7.36
C GLU A 24 5.35 -25.24 6.12
N LYS A 25 5.61 -24.66 4.94
CA LYS A 25 4.99 -25.08 3.68
C LYS A 25 5.43 -26.48 3.26
N ILE A 26 6.67 -26.87 3.54
CA ILE A 26 7.15 -28.26 3.37
C ILE A 26 6.38 -29.21 4.28
N ASN A 27 6.23 -28.86 5.56
CA ASN A 27 5.49 -29.68 6.52
C ASN A 27 3.99 -29.76 6.17
N GLU A 28 3.42 -28.68 5.66
CA GLU A 28 2.05 -28.61 5.16
C GLU A 28 1.88 -29.49 3.92
N MET A 29 2.81 -29.44 2.95
CA MET A 29 2.85 -30.33 1.78
C MET A 29 3.06 -31.81 2.14
N LEU A 30 3.82 -32.10 3.20
CA LEU A 30 4.02 -33.47 3.70
C LEU A 30 2.81 -34.01 4.46
N SER A 31 1.97 -33.13 5.00
CA SER A 31 0.80 -33.49 5.82
C SER A 31 -0.53 -33.40 5.06
N SER A 32 -0.54 -32.76 3.91
CA SER A 32 -1.71 -32.51 3.07
C SER A 32 -1.74 -33.45 1.87
N ASP A 33 -2.85 -34.17 1.67
CA ASP A 33 -3.12 -34.95 0.45
C ASP A 33 -3.49 -34.07 -0.77
N ALA A 34 -3.48 -32.74 -0.64
CA ALA A 34 -3.80 -31.82 -1.73
C ALA A 34 -2.68 -31.74 -2.79
N PRO A 35 -3.00 -31.75 -4.09
CA PRO A 35 -2.01 -31.62 -5.16
C PRO A 35 -1.30 -30.26 -5.13
N PRO A 36 -0.04 -30.18 -5.58
CA PRO A 36 0.74 -28.94 -5.57
C PRO A 36 0.09 -27.87 -6.46
N HIS A 37 0.11 -26.62 -5.98
CA HIS A 37 -0.44 -25.46 -6.70
C HIS A 37 0.38 -25.20 -7.97
N MET A 38 -0.21 -25.48 -9.15
CA MET A 38 0.44 -25.23 -10.45
C MET A 38 0.42 -23.72 -10.79
N THR A 39 1.46 -23.26 -11.47
CA THR A 39 1.52 -21.91 -12.05
C THR A 39 0.76 -21.85 -13.37
N ILE A 40 0.28 -20.66 -13.78
CA ILE A 40 -0.39 -20.52 -15.09
C ILE A 40 0.50 -21.03 -16.22
N TRP A 41 1.81 -20.78 -16.13
CA TRP A 41 2.78 -21.29 -17.09
C TRP A 41 2.75 -22.82 -17.19
N GLU A 42 2.72 -23.53 -16.06
CA GLU A 42 2.66 -24.99 -16.07
C GLU A 42 1.39 -25.54 -16.71
N CYS A 43 0.27 -24.81 -16.61
CA CYS A 43 -1.00 -25.18 -17.24
C CYS A 43 -1.01 -24.98 -18.76
N ILE A 44 -0.19 -24.05 -19.29
CA ILE A 44 -0.28 -23.64 -20.71
C ILE A 44 1.03 -23.76 -21.48
N LYS A 45 2.12 -24.20 -20.85
CA LYS A 45 3.46 -24.32 -21.47
C LYS A 45 3.43 -25.18 -22.74
N ASP A 46 2.59 -26.21 -22.76
CA ASP A 46 2.47 -27.15 -23.87
C ASP A 46 1.74 -26.56 -25.08
N PHE A 47 1.16 -25.35 -24.94
CA PHE A 47 0.51 -24.66 -26.05
C PHE A 47 1.54 -24.01 -26.99
N PHE A 48 2.74 -23.73 -26.47
CA PHE A 48 3.77 -22.94 -27.14
C PHE A 48 4.98 -23.82 -27.47
N PHE A 49 5.45 -23.79 -28.72
CA PHE A 49 6.67 -24.51 -29.15
C PHE A 49 7.79 -23.57 -29.60
N GLY A 50 9.04 -23.99 -29.39
CA GLY A 50 10.22 -23.32 -29.91
C GLY A 50 10.41 -21.89 -29.38
N THR A 51 10.63 -20.93 -30.28
CA THR A 51 10.85 -19.52 -29.95
C THR A 51 9.62 -18.82 -29.36
N GLY A 52 8.42 -19.36 -29.58
CA GLY A 52 7.18 -18.82 -29.04
C GLY A 52 7.06 -18.92 -27.52
N GLN A 53 7.75 -19.87 -26.88
CA GLN A 53 7.72 -20.04 -25.43
C GLN A 53 8.27 -18.81 -24.69
N LYS A 54 9.40 -18.27 -25.14
CA LYS A 54 10.04 -17.11 -24.51
C LYS A 54 9.18 -15.86 -24.62
N GLU A 55 8.52 -15.68 -25.76
CA GLU A 55 7.65 -14.55 -26.01
C GLU A 55 6.32 -14.67 -25.23
N ALA A 56 5.74 -15.87 -25.19
CA ALA A 56 4.57 -16.18 -24.37
C ALA A 56 4.85 -15.92 -22.89
N LEU A 57 6.03 -16.31 -22.39
CA LEU A 57 6.43 -16.05 -21.01
C LEU A 57 6.58 -14.55 -20.72
N SER A 58 7.04 -13.75 -21.70
CA SER A 58 7.08 -12.29 -21.60
C SER A 58 5.68 -11.67 -21.55
N CYS A 59 4.75 -12.15 -22.38
CA CYS A 59 3.34 -11.74 -22.34
C CYS A 59 2.68 -12.09 -21.00
N LEU A 60 2.89 -13.31 -20.50
CA LEU A 60 2.39 -13.74 -19.20
C LEU A 60 3.02 -12.94 -18.06
N HIS A 61 4.32 -12.62 -18.16
CA HIS A 61 4.98 -11.78 -17.17
C HIS A 61 4.34 -10.38 -17.12
N LYS A 62 3.99 -9.78 -18.26
CA LYS A 62 3.29 -8.49 -18.31
C LYS A 62 1.88 -8.56 -17.70
N LEU A 63 1.15 -9.64 -17.95
CA LEU A 63 -0.19 -9.84 -17.39
C LEU A 63 -0.16 -10.20 -15.89
N CYS A 64 0.83 -10.97 -15.45
CA CYS A 64 0.97 -11.34 -14.04
C CYS A 64 1.65 -10.25 -13.20
N ASN A 65 2.34 -9.29 -13.85
CA ASN A 65 3.03 -8.17 -13.22
C ASN A 65 2.67 -6.85 -13.95
N PRO A 66 1.43 -6.36 -13.80
CA PRO A 66 1.00 -5.15 -14.49
C PRO A 66 1.80 -3.94 -14.03
N ALA A 67 2.43 -3.24 -14.97
CA ALA A 67 3.00 -1.92 -14.72
C ALA A 67 1.87 -0.88 -14.66
N PRO A 68 2.03 0.25 -13.94
CA PRO A 68 1.03 1.33 -13.89
C PRO A 68 0.69 1.93 -15.26
N SER A 69 1.53 1.71 -16.28
CA SER A 69 1.32 2.13 -17.66
C SER A 69 0.53 1.12 -18.51
N LEU A 70 0.24 -0.08 -17.97
CA LEU A 70 -0.42 -1.15 -18.71
C LEU A 70 -1.85 -0.71 -19.06
N ASN A 71 -2.12 -0.60 -20.36
CA ASN A 71 -3.43 -0.16 -20.86
C ASN A 71 -4.25 -1.33 -21.45
N ASP A 72 -5.56 -1.11 -21.62
CA ASP A 72 -6.48 -2.13 -22.16
C ASP A 72 -6.05 -2.64 -23.54
N LYS A 73 -5.45 -1.79 -24.37
CA LYS A 73 -4.94 -2.19 -25.70
C LYS A 73 -3.74 -3.12 -25.58
N GLU A 74 -2.88 -2.92 -24.58
CA GLU A 74 -1.72 -3.78 -24.30
C GLU A 74 -2.14 -5.11 -23.68
N ILE A 75 -3.13 -5.12 -22.79
CA ILE A 75 -3.74 -6.35 -22.24
C ILE A 75 -4.33 -7.18 -23.39
N ARG A 76 -5.14 -6.52 -24.24
CA ARG A 76 -5.71 -7.14 -25.44
C ARG A 76 -4.62 -7.66 -26.37
N SER A 77 -3.60 -6.85 -26.64
CA SER A 77 -2.46 -7.25 -27.46
C SER A 77 -1.74 -8.47 -26.90
N CYS A 78 -1.53 -8.55 -25.59
CA CYS A 78 -0.92 -9.72 -24.94
C CYS A 78 -1.80 -10.98 -25.10
N PHE A 79 -3.13 -10.87 -24.95
CA PHE A 79 -4.02 -12.01 -25.14
C PHE A 79 -4.02 -12.54 -26.58
N PHE A 80 -4.17 -11.66 -27.57
CA PHE A 80 -4.11 -12.07 -28.97
C PHE A 80 -2.73 -12.59 -29.36
N ARG A 81 -1.67 -12.01 -28.79
CA ARG A 81 -0.31 -12.51 -29.01
C ARG A 81 -0.12 -13.92 -28.44
N LEU A 82 -0.66 -14.20 -27.25
CA LEU A 82 -0.68 -15.56 -26.70
C LEU A 82 -1.46 -16.52 -27.61
N LYS A 83 -2.60 -16.09 -28.18
CA LYS A 83 -3.35 -16.90 -29.15
C LYS A 83 -2.54 -17.19 -30.42
N GLU A 84 -1.84 -16.21 -30.98
CA GLU A 84 -1.01 -16.37 -32.17
C GLU A 84 0.18 -17.32 -31.95
N LEU A 85 0.80 -17.23 -30.77
CA LEU A 85 1.95 -18.06 -30.40
C LEU A 85 1.53 -19.50 -30.04
N ALA A 86 0.25 -19.72 -29.72
CA ALA A 86 -0.27 -21.03 -29.44
C ALA A 86 -0.38 -21.87 -30.73
N SER A 87 -0.09 -23.16 -30.59
CA SER A 87 -0.18 -24.11 -31.68
C SER A 87 -1.61 -24.22 -32.21
N PRO A 88 -1.81 -24.52 -33.50
CA PRO A 88 -3.14 -24.52 -34.12
C PRO A 88 -4.22 -25.31 -33.36
N GLY A 89 -3.84 -26.43 -32.72
CA GLY A 89 -4.75 -27.25 -31.91
C GLY A 89 -5.20 -26.60 -30.59
N TYR A 90 -4.46 -25.63 -30.06
CA TYR A 90 -4.76 -24.94 -28.81
C TYR A 90 -5.37 -23.54 -29.03
N GLN A 91 -5.33 -22.98 -30.24
CA GLN A 91 -5.88 -21.66 -30.55
C GLN A 91 -7.40 -21.56 -30.29
N GLN A 92 -8.12 -22.68 -30.42
CA GLN A 92 -9.56 -22.73 -30.15
C GLN A 92 -9.90 -22.56 -28.67
N ARG A 93 -8.91 -22.71 -27.77
CA ARG A 93 -9.09 -22.48 -26.33
C ARG A 93 -9.08 -21.00 -25.96
N PHE A 94 -8.60 -20.15 -26.86
CA PHE A 94 -8.64 -18.69 -26.74
C PHE A 94 -9.94 -18.17 -27.37
N ILE A 95 -10.97 -18.05 -26.53
CA ILE A 95 -12.31 -17.64 -26.90
C ILE A 95 -12.43 -16.12 -26.73
N HIS A 96 -13.12 -15.46 -27.66
CA HIS A 96 -13.49 -14.05 -27.54
C HIS A 96 -14.97 -13.89 -27.89
N ASP A 97 -15.71 -13.18 -27.04
CA ASP A 97 -17.10 -12.85 -27.26
C ASP A 97 -17.19 -11.33 -27.53
N PHE A 98 -17.25 -10.95 -28.80
CA PHE A 98 -17.46 -9.56 -29.23
C PHE A 98 -18.81 -9.50 -29.94
N SER A 99 -19.68 -8.56 -29.54
CA SER A 99 -20.85 -8.22 -30.35
C SER A 99 -20.39 -7.34 -31.53
N GLU A 100 -20.69 -7.73 -32.76
CA GLU A 100 -20.26 -7.01 -33.98
C GLU A 100 -20.94 -5.64 -34.19
N GLU A 101 -21.79 -5.18 -33.27
CA GLU A 101 -22.56 -3.93 -33.41
C GLU A 101 -22.19 -2.87 -32.38
N SER A 102 -20.95 -2.35 -32.41
CA SER A 102 -20.73 -0.99 -31.92
C SER A 102 -19.51 -0.34 -32.59
N SER A 103 -19.76 0.73 -33.32
CA SER A 103 -18.78 1.56 -34.03
C SER A 103 -17.88 2.38 -33.10
N THR A 104 -17.89 2.10 -31.79
CA THR A 104 -17.12 2.77 -30.74
C THR A 104 -16.76 1.76 -29.66
N GLY A 105 -15.57 1.16 -29.77
CA GLY A 105 -14.98 0.32 -28.72
C GLY A 105 -15.66 -1.04 -28.53
N SER A 106 -15.03 -2.10 -29.01
CA SER A 106 -15.56 -3.48 -28.90
C SER A 106 -15.73 -3.92 -27.44
N LEU A 107 -16.97 -3.82 -26.94
CA LEU A 107 -17.43 -4.46 -25.71
C LEU A 107 -17.34 -5.98 -25.85
N GLY A 108 -16.79 -6.67 -24.86
CA GLY A 108 -16.66 -8.12 -24.92
C GLY A 108 -15.83 -8.75 -23.80
N SER A 109 -15.76 -10.08 -23.81
CA SER A 109 -14.97 -10.87 -22.86
C SER A 109 -14.03 -11.83 -23.57
N LEU A 110 -12.82 -12.05 -23.01
CA LEU A 110 -11.82 -13.00 -23.51
C LEU A 110 -11.61 -14.12 -22.50
N TYR A 111 -11.42 -15.35 -22.99
CA TYR A 111 -11.26 -16.53 -22.14
C TYR A 111 -10.14 -17.45 -22.66
N LEU A 112 -9.40 -18.05 -21.74
CA LEU A 112 -8.55 -19.21 -21.96
C LEU A 112 -9.08 -20.36 -21.12
N LYS A 113 -9.37 -21.50 -21.74
CA LYS A 113 -9.83 -22.70 -21.04
C LYS A 113 -8.79 -23.82 -21.04
N ASP A 114 -8.81 -24.66 -20.01
CA ASP A 114 -7.99 -25.87 -19.91
C ASP A 114 -8.59 -27.05 -20.72
N ASP A 115 -8.06 -28.25 -20.53
CA ASP A 115 -8.57 -29.49 -21.16
C ASP A 115 -9.99 -29.88 -20.68
N ASN A 116 -10.35 -29.50 -19.46
CA ASN A 116 -11.62 -29.86 -18.81
C ASN A 116 -12.71 -28.81 -19.04
N GLY A 117 -12.36 -27.64 -19.59
CA GLY A 117 -13.26 -26.51 -19.84
C GLY A 117 -13.25 -25.45 -18.74
N ASP A 118 -12.37 -25.60 -17.74
CA ASP A 118 -12.17 -24.64 -16.66
C ASP A 118 -11.42 -23.41 -17.15
N VAL A 119 -11.78 -22.24 -16.63
CA VAL A 119 -11.23 -20.95 -17.10
C VAL A 119 -9.89 -20.66 -16.41
N LEU A 120 -8.81 -20.70 -17.19
CA LEU A 120 -7.44 -20.40 -16.75
C LEU A 120 -7.14 -18.89 -16.75
N LEU A 121 -7.66 -18.17 -17.76
CA LEU A 121 -7.54 -16.72 -17.92
C LEU A 121 -8.90 -16.17 -18.37
N TYR A 122 -9.38 -15.12 -17.72
CA TYR A 122 -10.60 -14.40 -18.07
C TYR A 122 -10.28 -12.91 -18.17
N ILE A 123 -10.77 -12.20 -19.18
CA ILE A 123 -10.57 -10.75 -19.34
C ILE A 123 -11.93 -10.14 -19.67
N ASP A 124 -12.41 -9.24 -18.83
CA ASP A 124 -13.62 -8.45 -19.04
C ASP A 124 -13.28 -7.07 -19.59
N MET A 125 -13.82 -6.74 -20.77
CA MET A 125 -13.60 -5.47 -21.48
C MET A 125 -14.90 -4.66 -21.62
N ASN A 126 -15.79 -4.74 -20.63
CA ASN A 126 -16.94 -3.85 -20.52
C ASN A 126 -16.54 -2.36 -20.40
N GLU A 127 -17.48 -1.42 -20.64
CA GLU A 127 -17.23 0.04 -20.62
C GLU A 127 -16.49 0.47 -19.33
N GLY A 128 -15.19 0.75 -19.46
CA GLY A 128 -14.31 1.07 -18.33
C GLY A 128 -12.93 0.42 -18.46
N PRO A 129 -12.04 0.61 -17.47
CA PRO A 129 -10.73 -0.04 -17.44
C PRO A 129 -10.86 -1.56 -17.20
N CYS A 130 -10.06 -2.34 -17.93
CA CYS A 130 -10.18 -3.80 -18.10
C CYS A 130 -9.90 -4.60 -16.82
N ASN A 131 -10.83 -5.45 -16.38
CA ASN A 131 -10.61 -6.39 -15.27
C ASN A 131 -10.26 -7.77 -15.82
N TYR A 132 -9.34 -8.53 -15.21
CA TYR A 132 -9.04 -9.90 -15.66
C TYR A 132 -8.71 -10.85 -14.52
N THR A 133 -9.02 -12.15 -14.66
CA THR A 133 -8.76 -13.20 -13.69
C THR A 133 -7.76 -14.22 -14.23
N ILE A 134 -6.77 -14.63 -13.43
CA ILE A 134 -5.79 -15.67 -13.75
C ILE A 134 -5.81 -16.73 -12.66
N LEU A 135 -6.16 -17.99 -13.00
CA LEU A 135 -6.25 -19.11 -12.03
C LEU A 135 -7.03 -18.74 -10.75
N GLY A 136 -8.19 -18.11 -10.90
CA GLY A 136 -9.03 -17.66 -9.78
C GLY A 136 -8.52 -16.40 -9.06
N ARG A 137 -7.44 -15.76 -9.53
CA ARG A 137 -6.94 -14.48 -9.00
C ARG A 137 -7.40 -13.32 -9.87
N THR A 138 -8.22 -12.42 -9.34
CA THR A 138 -8.77 -11.28 -10.07
C THR A 138 -7.87 -10.04 -9.97
N PHE A 139 -7.61 -9.42 -11.10
CA PHE A 139 -6.94 -8.14 -11.29
C PHE A 139 -8.01 -7.14 -11.71
N ILE A 140 -8.30 -6.18 -10.83
CA ILE A 140 -9.37 -5.18 -11.03
C ILE A 140 -8.69 -3.85 -11.35
N PHE A 141 -9.06 -3.23 -12.47
CA PHE A 141 -8.61 -1.89 -12.87
C PHE A 141 -9.74 -0.85 -12.72
N ASN A 142 -10.94 -1.30 -12.34
CA ASN A 142 -12.12 -0.47 -12.12
C ASN A 142 -11.96 0.45 -10.89
N THR A 143 -11.63 1.71 -11.13
CA THR A 143 -11.65 2.79 -10.11
C THR A 143 -12.91 3.67 -10.21
N SER A 144 -13.99 3.15 -10.80
CA SER A 144 -15.25 3.87 -10.96
C SER A 144 -16.27 3.51 -9.87
N GLN A 145 -15.82 3.27 -8.63
CA GLN A 145 -16.72 3.02 -7.50
C GLN A 145 -16.79 4.26 -6.61
N ILE A 146 -18.02 4.61 -6.25
CA ILE A 146 -18.33 5.63 -5.24
C ILE A 146 -17.56 5.29 -3.96
N PRO A 147 -16.86 6.25 -3.31
CA PRO A 147 -16.13 5.98 -2.07
C PRO A 147 -17.06 5.37 -1.02
N HIS A 148 -16.71 4.20 -0.50
CA HIS A 148 -17.51 3.50 0.50
C HIS A 148 -17.34 4.12 1.88
N SER A 149 -16.16 4.67 2.14
CA SER A 149 -15.94 5.53 3.31
C SER A 149 -15.17 6.79 2.90
N GLN A 150 -15.53 7.89 3.54
CA GLN A 150 -14.81 9.15 3.44
C GLN A 150 -14.40 9.57 4.84
N GLN A 151 -13.10 9.71 5.06
CA GLN A 151 -12.55 10.19 6.31
C GLN A 151 -11.87 11.53 6.07
N LYS A 152 -12.37 12.58 6.73
CA LYS A 152 -11.69 13.87 6.75
C LYS A 152 -10.47 13.78 7.67
N CYS A 153 -9.31 14.12 7.14
CA CYS A 153 -8.06 14.11 7.88
C CYS A 153 -7.90 15.41 8.69
N GLU A 154 -7.22 15.32 9.83
CA GLU A 154 -6.87 16.49 10.64
C GLU A 154 -5.77 17.30 9.93
N THR A 155 -6.01 18.60 9.74
CA THR A 155 -5.08 19.54 9.11
C THR A 155 -4.81 20.72 10.04
N SER A 156 -3.60 21.24 10.02
CA SER A 156 -3.20 22.43 10.78
C SER A 156 -3.26 23.71 9.94
N THR A 157 -3.22 23.56 8.61
CA THR A 157 -3.29 24.67 7.66
C THR A 157 -4.74 25.14 7.48
N PRO A 158 -5.03 26.44 7.70
CA PRO A 158 -6.35 27.01 7.41
C PRO A 158 -6.77 26.77 5.95
N ASP A 159 -8.06 26.57 5.71
CA ASP A 159 -8.67 26.37 4.38
C ASP A 159 -8.17 25.14 3.58
N LEU A 160 -7.39 24.26 4.21
CA LEU A 160 -6.97 22.97 3.66
C LEU A 160 -7.94 21.86 4.07
N SER A 161 -8.48 21.15 3.08
CA SER A 161 -9.26 19.93 3.28
C SER A 161 -8.54 18.75 2.65
N ILE A 162 -8.22 17.74 3.45
CA ILE A 162 -7.73 16.44 2.98
C ILE A 162 -8.77 15.39 3.35
N ILE A 163 -9.24 14.63 2.37
CA ILE A 163 -10.21 13.57 2.56
C ILE A 163 -9.60 12.28 2.01
N PHE A 164 -9.50 11.27 2.86
CA PHE A 164 -9.19 9.91 2.43
C PHE A 164 -10.49 9.21 2.03
N GLN A 165 -10.48 8.63 0.83
CA GLN A 165 -11.60 7.91 0.24
C GLN A 165 -11.19 6.46 0.11
N GLU A 166 -11.89 5.57 0.79
CA GLU A 166 -11.64 4.12 0.72
C GLU A 166 -12.68 3.45 -0.15
N SER A 167 -12.22 2.60 -1.08
CA SER A 167 -13.09 1.76 -1.91
C SER A 167 -13.20 0.37 -1.26
N GLU A 168 -14.40 -0.21 -1.25
CA GLU A 168 -14.69 -1.49 -0.58
C GLU A 168 -14.55 -2.64 -1.58
N SER A 169 -13.79 -3.67 -1.22
CA SER A 169 -13.78 -4.93 -1.95
C SER A 169 -14.94 -5.82 -1.47
N GLN A 170 -15.90 -6.09 -2.36
CA GLN A 170 -16.96 -7.07 -2.09
C GLN A 170 -16.45 -8.51 -2.34
N SER A 171 -15.62 -9.07 -1.44
CA SER A 171 -15.42 -10.54 -1.38
C SER A 171 -14.69 -10.96 -0.09
N ARG A 172 -15.22 -11.98 0.58
CA ARG A 172 -14.69 -12.61 1.81
C ARG A 172 -13.75 -13.80 1.52
N SER A 173 -13.44 -14.09 0.26
CA SER A 173 -12.73 -15.32 -0.16
C SER A 173 -11.44 -15.10 -0.94
N ASP A 174 -10.91 -13.88 -0.97
CA ASP A 174 -9.74 -13.58 -1.81
C ASP A 174 -8.43 -13.78 -1.03
N SER A 175 -7.61 -14.75 -1.47
CA SER A 175 -6.33 -15.08 -0.83
C SER A 175 -5.17 -14.14 -1.19
N ILE A 176 -5.43 -13.03 -1.89
CA ILE A 176 -4.46 -11.93 -2.02
C ILE A 176 -5.19 -10.56 -1.96
N LEU A 177 -5.24 -10.03 -0.73
CA LEU A 177 -5.71 -8.71 -0.29
C LEU A 177 -4.82 -7.55 -0.82
N TRP A 178 -4.69 -7.33 -2.13
CA TRP A 178 -4.01 -6.10 -2.58
C TRP A 178 -4.90 -4.89 -2.32
N LEU A 179 -4.67 -4.31 -1.14
CA LEU A 179 -4.93 -2.94 -0.70
C LEU A 179 -6.26 -2.32 -1.15
N LYS A 180 -7.18 -2.18 -0.19
CA LYS A 180 -8.16 -1.08 -0.09
C LYS A 180 -7.77 0.09 -1.00
N ASP A 181 -8.48 0.28 -2.10
CA ASP A 181 -8.20 1.36 -3.06
C ASP A 181 -8.50 2.69 -2.36
N GLY A 182 -7.43 3.29 -1.83
CA GLY A 182 -7.43 4.56 -1.14
C GLY A 182 -7.06 5.70 -2.09
N CYS A 183 -7.84 6.78 -2.10
CA CYS A 183 -7.46 8.03 -2.75
C CYS A 183 -7.48 9.16 -1.72
N TYR A 184 -6.48 10.04 -1.77
CA TYR A 184 -6.53 11.31 -1.07
C TYR A 184 -7.02 12.40 -2.01
N SER A 185 -8.17 13.00 -1.69
CA SER A 185 -8.65 14.23 -2.31
C SER A 185 -8.24 15.41 -1.44
N VAL A 186 -7.41 16.28 -2.02
CA VAL A 186 -6.86 17.48 -1.37
C VAL A 186 -7.46 18.71 -2.04
N LEU A 187 -8.12 19.56 -1.25
CA LEU A 187 -8.68 20.82 -1.70
C LEU A 187 -8.06 21.95 -0.88
N TYR A 188 -7.53 22.95 -1.58
CA TYR A 188 -7.11 24.21 -0.98
C TYR A 188 -7.58 25.34 -1.87
N GLY A 189 -8.32 26.31 -1.32
CA GLY A 189 -8.97 27.35 -2.12
C GLY A 189 -9.93 26.77 -3.15
N LYS A 190 -9.57 26.83 -4.44
CA LYS A 190 -10.39 26.34 -5.58
C LYS A 190 -9.72 25.24 -6.39
N VAL A 191 -8.52 24.81 -6.00
CA VAL A 191 -7.75 23.83 -6.77
C VAL A 191 -7.78 22.52 -6.01
N GLU A 192 -8.00 21.44 -6.76
CA GLU A 192 -8.05 20.09 -6.25
C GLU A 192 -6.80 19.30 -6.70
N PHE A 193 -6.36 18.38 -5.84
CA PHE A 193 -5.35 17.40 -6.14
C PHE A 193 -5.79 16.03 -5.62
N ASN A 194 -5.66 15.02 -6.47
CA ASN A 194 -5.96 13.64 -6.12
C ASN A 194 -4.68 12.81 -6.12
N LEU A 195 -4.46 12.06 -5.04
CA LEU A 195 -3.33 11.14 -4.91
C LEU A 195 -3.83 9.71 -4.74
N ASN A 196 -3.50 8.86 -5.70
CA ASN A 196 -3.69 7.42 -5.56
C ASN A 196 -2.76 6.89 -4.46
N PHE A 197 -3.33 6.46 -3.33
CA PHE A 197 -2.56 6.06 -2.17
C PHE A 197 -1.76 4.78 -2.43
N ASN A 198 -2.34 3.78 -3.09
CA ASN A 198 -1.65 2.50 -3.31
C ASN A 198 -0.41 2.66 -4.20
N GLY A 199 -0.54 3.30 -5.36
CA GLY A 199 0.59 3.57 -6.26
C GLY A 199 1.67 4.41 -5.58
N PHE A 200 1.26 5.39 -4.77
CA PHE A 200 2.18 6.19 -3.97
C PHE A 200 2.87 5.37 -2.86
N TYR A 201 2.11 4.54 -2.13
CA TYR A 201 2.62 3.63 -1.10
C TYR A 201 3.66 2.67 -1.68
N GLN A 202 3.40 2.05 -2.83
CA GLN A 202 4.36 1.18 -3.51
C GLN A 202 5.64 1.93 -3.91
N SER A 203 5.49 3.18 -4.35
CA SER A 203 6.65 4.04 -4.68
C SER A 203 7.49 4.35 -3.45
N VAL A 204 6.85 4.66 -2.32
CA VAL A 204 7.52 4.89 -1.02
C VAL A 204 8.19 3.61 -0.51
N LEU A 205 7.49 2.48 -0.55
CA LEU A 205 8.03 1.19 -0.11
C LEU A 205 9.23 0.74 -0.96
N SER A 206 9.14 0.92 -2.28
CA SER A 206 10.25 0.66 -3.21
C SER A 206 11.45 1.55 -2.89
N PHE A 207 11.21 2.83 -2.59
CA PHE A 207 12.27 3.75 -2.20
C PHE A 207 12.95 3.32 -0.90
N ILE A 208 12.18 2.98 0.14
CA ILE A 208 12.72 2.48 1.43
C ILE A 208 13.52 1.20 1.21
N THR A 209 12.96 0.23 0.50
CA THR A 209 13.61 -1.07 0.24
C THR A 209 14.89 -0.92 -0.58
N SER A 210 14.94 0.06 -1.49
CA SER A 210 16.17 0.36 -2.25
C SER A 210 17.31 0.84 -1.35
N MET A 211 16.99 1.50 -0.24
CA MET A 211 17.95 1.97 0.76
C MET A 211 18.30 0.91 1.81
N GLN A 212 17.42 -0.09 2.02
CA GLN A 212 17.53 -1.10 3.07
C GLN A 212 17.60 -2.52 2.48
N GLN A 213 18.79 -2.91 1.99
CA GLN A 213 18.98 -4.19 1.31
C GLN A 213 19.21 -5.35 2.29
N GLY A 214 18.63 -6.53 1.98
CA GLY A 214 18.84 -7.77 2.75
C GLY A 214 18.23 -7.72 4.15
N GLU A 215 18.95 -8.23 5.15
CA GLU A 215 18.49 -8.29 6.55
C GLU A 215 18.24 -6.90 7.17
N ASN A 216 18.83 -5.84 6.58
CA ASN A 216 18.68 -4.46 7.03
C ASN A 216 17.23 -3.96 7.00
N PHE A 217 16.38 -4.49 6.11
CA PHE A 217 14.97 -4.10 6.07
C PHE A 217 14.23 -4.50 7.35
N SER A 218 14.51 -5.69 7.88
CA SER A 218 13.88 -6.18 9.12
C SER A 218 14.33 -5.39 10.35
N LEU A 219 15.61 -5.00 10.39
CA LEU A 219 16.16 -4.12 11.43
C LEU A 219 15.52 -2.74 11.36
N TRP A 220 15.48 -2.16 10.16
CA TRP A 220 14.81 -0.89 9.91
C TRP A 220 13.33 -0.92 10.33
N GLN A 221 12.60 -2.00 10.05
CA GLN A 221 11.20 -2.11 10.48
C GLN A 221 11.05 -2.01 12.01
N ASN A 222 11.97 -2.60 12.78
CA ASN A 222 11.95 -2.52 14.24
C ASN A 222 12.33 -1.12 14.74
N GLU A 223 13.35 -0.50 14.14
CA GLU A 223 13.76 0.86 14.47
C GLU A 223 12.69 1.91 14.12
N GLU A 224 12.01 1.74 12.99
CA GLU A 224 10.99 2.69 12.51
C GLU A 224 9.73 2.63 13.36
N GLN A 225 9.34 1.47 13.91
CA GLN A 225 8.24 1.36 14.88
C GLN A 225 8.47 2.27 16.10
N GLU A 226 9.66 2.19 16.71
CA GLU A 226 10.07 3.04 17.84
C GLU A 226 10.14 4.51 17.41
N THR A 227 10.84 4.78 16.30
CA THR A 227 11.16 6.12 15.86
C THR A 227 9.92 6.90 15.45
N TYR A 228 8.99 6.28 14.72
CA TYR A 228 7.79 6.94 14.21
C TYR A 228 6.87 7.37 15.36
N LEU A 229 6.51 6.45 16.26
CA LEU A 229 5.64 6.76 17.40
C LEU A 229 6.30 7.78 18.34
N SER A 230 7.60 7.63 18.60
CA SER A 230 8.34 8.58 19.43
C SER A 230 8.38 9.99 18.81
N ALA A 231 8.60 10.08 17.49
CA ALA A 231 8.56 11.35 16.77
C ALA A 231 7.15 11.97 16.76
N MET A 232 6.10 11.15 16.72
CA MET A 232 4.71 11.61 16.86
C MET A 232 4.43 12.20 18.24
N VAL A 233 4.87 11.55 19.31
CA VAL A 233 4.74 12.09 20.68
C VAL A 233 5.51 13.41 20.81
N ASN A 234 6.74 13.46 20.32
CA ASN A 234 7.54 14.70 20.32
C ASN A 234 6.84 15.83 19.55
N LYS A 235 6.34 15.56 18.34
CA LYS A 235 5.59 16.55 17.55
C LYS A 235 4.38 17.08 18.32
N ALA A 236 3.59 16.20 18.96
CA ALA A 236 2.42 16.61 19.74
C ALA A 236 2.79 17.47 20.96
N ILE A 237 3.91 17.16 21.64
CA ILE A 237 4.45 17.98 22.73
C ILE A 237 4.88 19.35 22.22
N ASP A 238 5.58 19.41 21.09
CA ASP A 238 6.07 20.66 20.50
C ASP A 238 4.89 21.54 20.07
N THR A 239 3.85 20.96 19.46
CA THR A 239 2.60 21.67 19.14
C THR A 239 1.97 22.29 20.38
N HIS A 240 1.79 21.50 21.45
CA HIS A 240 1.22 22.00 22.70
C HIS A 240 2.09 23.10 23.34
N SER A 241 3.41 22.92 23.32
CA SER A 241 4.37 23.88 23.88
C SER A 241 4.33 25.22 23.13
N ASN A 242 4.20 25.17 21.80
CA ASN A 242 4.08 26.36 20.96
C ASN A 242 2.74 27.08 21.14
N GLU A 243 1.63 26.34 21.26
CA GLU A 243 0.29 26.88 21.50
C GLU A 243 0.20 27.59 22.86
N ASN A 244 0.80 27.02 23.91
CA ASN A 244 0.67 27.53 25.28
C ASN A 244 1.88 28.34 25.76
N GLN A 245 2.93 28.47 24.94
CA GLN A 245 4.20 29.13 25.30
C GLN A 245 4.88 28.53 26.56
N VAL A 246 4.70 27.23 26.79
CA VAL A 246 5.24 26.50 27.95
C VAL A 246 6.33 25.53 27.50
N LYS A 247 7.45 25.46 28.23
CA LYS A 247 8.48 24.42 28.05
C LYS A 247 8.34 23.35 29.11
N LEU A 248 8.22 22.10 28.67
CA LEU A 248 8.14 20.96 29.58
C LEU A 248 9.51 20.58 30.15
N SER A 249 9.54 20.17 31.41
CA SER A 249 10.74 19.59 32.01
C SER A 249 10.99 18.17 31.46
N LYS A 250 12.23 17.69 31.57
CA LYS A 250 12.60 16.33 31.14
C LYS A 250 11.75 15.26 31.86
N GLN A 251 11.49 15.44 33.16
CA GLN A 251 10.69 14.50 33.95
C GLN A 251 9.24 14.45 33.48
N VAL A 252 8.63 15.60 33.16
CA VAL A 252 7.27 15.64 32.60
C VAL A 252 7.25 14.98 31.22
N LYS A 253 8.25 15.25 30.38
CA LYS A 253 8.39 14.62 29.07
C LYS A 253 8.46 13.09 29.16
N GLU A 254 9.29 12.55 30.05
CA GLU A 254 9.38 11.10 30.29
C GLU A 254 8.05 10.52 30.81
N GLY A 255 7.35 11.25 31.69
CA GLY A 255 6.00 10.89 32.15
C GLY A 255 4.99 10.79 31.00
N VAL A 256 5.01 11.75 30.07
CA VAL A 256 4.14 11.74 28.88
C VAL A 256 4.42 10.54 27.99
N PHE A 257 5.71 10.23 27.72
CA PHE A 257 6.08 9.08 26.90
C PHE A 257 5.58 7.77 27.51
N ASN A 258 5.78 7.57 28.82
CA ASN A 258 5.27 6.39 29.53
C ASN A 258 3.74 6.33 29.52
N HIS A 259 3.06 7.47 29.69
CA HIS A 259 1.61 7.53 29.65
C HIS A 259 1.06 7.12 28.27
N VAL A 260 1.64 7.64 27.19
CA VAL A 260 1.27 7.29 25.81
C VAL A 260 1.51 5.81 25.54
N GLN A 261 2.70 5.29 25.87
CA GLN A 261 3.04 3.87 25.65
C GLN A 261 2.00 2.95 26.30
N ASN A 262 1.62 3.24 27.54
CA ASN A 262 0.67 2.43 28.30
C ASN A 262 -0.77 2.51 27.77
N HIS A 263 -1.22 3.69 27.35
CA HIS A 263 -2.62 3.90 26.95
C HIS A 263 -2.87 3.74 25.45
N LEU A 264 -1.81 3.62 24.65
CA LEU A 264 -1.85 3.27 23.24
C LEU A 264 -1.79 1.74 23.02
N GLY A 265 -1.39 0.97 24.05
CA GLY A 265 -1.32 -0.49 23.99
C GLY A 265 -0.02 -1.05 23.41
N VAL A 266 1.02 -0.22 23.26
CA VAL A 266 2.32 -0.60 22.66
C VAL A 266 3.37 -0.92 23.72
N HIS A 267 3.03 -1.79 24.67
CA HIS A 267 3.86 -2.06 25.86
C HIS A 267 5.24 -2.62 25.52
N ASP A 268 5.34 -3.42 24.46
CA ASP A 268 6.60 -4.05 24.03
C ASP A 268 7.55 -3.08 23.32
N LEU A 269 7.08 -1.87 23.00
CA LEU A 269 7.87 -0.86 22.30
C LEU A 269 8.43 0.19 23.26
N ARG A 270 9.75 0.36 23.26
CA ARG A 270 10.41 1.40 24.04
C ARG A 270 10.31 2.74 23.32
N LEU A 271 9.42 3.64 23.74
CA LEU A 271 9.40 4.99 23.17
C LEU A 271 10.60 5.83 23.64
N ASN A 272 11.20 6.60 22.72
CA ASN A 272 12.44 7.31 22.93
C ASN A 272 12.31 8.80 22.64
N SER A 273 12.43 9.62 23.68
CA SER A 273 12.27 11.07 23.60
C SER A 273 13.29 11.80 22.72
N ALA A 274 14.37 11.14 22.29
CA ALA A 274 15.36 11.68 21.36
C ALA A 274 14.97 11.53 19.88
N CYS A 275 14.00 10.66 19.56
CA CYS A 275 13.59 10.42 18.18
C CYS A 275 12.73 11.57 17.64
N ALA A 276 13.23 12.26 16.61
CA ALA A 276 12.55 13.43 16.04
C ALA A 276 12.13 13.26 14.58
N GLN A 277 12.79 12.38 13.82
CA GLN A 277 12.60 12.26 12.37
C GLN A 277 12.37 10.80 11.99
N SER A 278 11.23 10.52 11.36
CA SER A 278 10.88 9.22 10.80
C SER A 278 11.39 9.13 9.36
N SER A 279 11.92 7.96 8.99
CA SER A 279 12.35 7.70 7.62
C SER A 279 11.17 7.53 6.66
N ILE A 280 10.01 7.05 7.14
CA ILE A 280 8.75 7.04 6.37
C ILE A 280 8.37 8.47 6.01
N LYS A 281 8.34 9.40 6.98
CA LYS A 281 8.02 10.82 6.71
C LYS A 281 8.98 11.45 5.70
N HIS A 282 10.28 11.16 5.83
CA HIS A 282 11.26 11.64 4.86
C HIS A 282 11.06 11.05 3.46
N SER A 283 10.70 9.77 3.38
CA SER A 283 10.44 9.08 2.11
C SER A 283 9.19 9.64 1.43
N VAL A 284 8.11 9.84 2.18
CA VAL A 284 6.87 10.47 1.70
C VAL A 284 7.15 11.89 1.20
N LEU A 285 7.88 12.71 1.96
CA LEU A 285 8.25 14.06 1.53
C LEU A 285 9.05 14.04 0.22
N THR A 286 10.05 13.16 0.14
CA THR A 286 10.89 13.01 -1.06
C THR A 286 10.06 12.58 -2.28
N MET A 287 9.15 11.63 -2.13
CA MET A 287 8.28 11.16 -3.22
C MET A 287 7.25 12.19 -3.63
N LEU A 288 6.65 12.89 -2.66
CA LEU A 288 5.66 13.92 -2.92
C LEU A 288 6.28 15.11 -3.67
N ASN A 289 7.50 15.51 -3.32
CA ASN A 289 8.24 16.55 -4.03
C ASN A 289 8.63 16.16 -5.47
N LYS A 290 8.76 14.87 -5.76
CA LYS A 290 8.98 14.36 -7.13
C LYS A 290 7.67 14.20 -7.91
N HIS A 291 6.52 14.25 -7.25
CA HIS A 291 5.23 14.06 -7.90
C HIS A 291 4.84 15.32 -8.69
N GLU A 292 4.82 15.21 -10.03
CA GLU A 292 4.57 16.36 -10.92
C GLU A 292 3.23 17.05 -10.62
N GLY A 293 2.18 16.27 -10.35
CA GLY A 293 0.86 16.80 -9.99
C GLY A 293 0.87 17.59 -8.67
N TRP A 294 1.72 17.19 -7.72
CA TRP A 294 1.82 17.88 -6.43
C TRP A 294 2.52 19.24 -6.60
N GLY A 295 3.62 19.24 -7.36
CA GLY A 295 4.35 20.48 -7.69
C GLY A 295 3.46 21.50 -8.40
N LYS A 296 2.60 21.05 -9.33
CA LYS A 296 1.60 21.92 -9.99
C LYS A 296 0.57 22.44 -9.00
N PHE A 297 -0.02 21.56 -8.20
CA PHE A 297 -1.01 21.92 -7.18
C PHE A 297 -0.49 23.01 -6.22
N ILE A 298 0.69 22.80 -5.61
CA ILE A 298 1.25 23.76 -4.64
C ILE A 298 1.57 25.12 -5.28
N ASN A 299 2.12 25.12 -6.50
CA ASN A 299 2.54 26.35 -7.15
C ASN A 299 1.38 27.16 -7.74
N GLN A 300 0.25 26.53 -8.06
CA GLN A 300 -0.95 27.21 -8.55
C GLN A 300 -1.76 27.88 -7.42
N ASN A 301 -1.70 27.32 -6.22
CA ASN A 301 -2.54 27.75 -5.10
C ASN A 301 -2.01 28.94 -4.31
N THR A 302 -0.70 29.02 -4.12
CA THR A 302 -0.10 30.06 -3.27
C THR A 302 1.35 30.31 -3.68
N LEU A 303 1.82 31.55 -3.47
CA LEU A 303 3.24 31.91 -3.57
C LEU A 303 3.91 31.98 -2.19
N ASP A 304 3.13 31.97 -1.11
CA ASP A 304 3.63 32.06 0.26
C ASP A 304 4.31 30.75 0.67
N ARG A 305 5.62 30.81 0.93
CA ARG A 305 6.44 29.68 1.33
C ARG A 305 5.98 29.05 2.64
N ALA A 306 5.51 29.83 3.61
CA ALA A 306 5.05 29.31 4.89
C ALA A 306 3.78 28.45 4.69
N VAL A 307 2.85 28.93 3.87
CA VAL A 307 1.63 28.19 3.53
C VAL A 307 1.96 26.93 2.72
N LYS A 308 2.86 27.00 1.72
CA LYS A 308 3.32 25.82 0.96
C LYS A 308 3.87 24.73 1.88
N ASN A 309 4.69 25.15 2.85
CA ASN A 309 5.28 24.23 3.83
C ASN A 309 4.20 23.65 4.76
N GLY A 310 3.22 24.45 5.20
CA GLY A 310 2.08 23.98 5.98
C GLY A 310 1.29 22.88 5.27
N ILE A 311 0.84 23.15 4.04
CA ILE A 311 0.07 22.20 3.22
C ILE A 311 0.87 20.91 2.99
N THR A 312 2.15 21.04 2.68
CA THR A 312 3.04 19.89 2.45
C THR A 312 3.25 19.08 3.73
N ASN A 313 3.43 19.73 4.87
CA ASN A 313 3.62 19.05 6.15
C ASN A 313 2.36 18.30 6.60
N ASP A 314 1.18 18.88 6.37
CA ASP A 314 -0.10 18.22 6.65
C ASP A 314 -0.27 16.98 5.77
N MET A 315 -0.05 17.12 4.44
CA MET A 315 -0.14 16.00 3.50
C MET A 315 0.86 14.88 3.82
N VAL A 316 2.12 15.24 4.11
CA VAL A 316 3.15 14.27 4.51
C VAL A 316 2.74 13.56 5.80
N SER A 317 2.20 14.27 6.78
CA SER A 317 1.79 13.66 8.06
C SER A 317 0.66 12.66 7.84
N VAL A 318 -0.40 13.06 7.14
CA VAL A 318 -1.58 12.22 6.88
C VAL A 318 -1.20 10.96 6.10
N VAL A 319 -0.49 11.12 4.99
CA VAL A 319 -0.08 9.96 4.18
C VAL A 319 0.85 9.05 4.98
N SER A 320 1.84 9.61 5.69
CA SER A 320 2.79 8.80 6.46
C SER A 320 2.12 8.02 7.57
N ASP A 321 1.12 8.59 8.25
CA ASP A 321 0.38 7.91 9.32
C ASP A 321 -0.38 6.69 8.76
N GLN A 322 -1.00 6.83 7.58
CA GLN A 322 -1.66 5.71 6.90
C GLN A 322 -0.66 4.64 6.43
N ILE A 323 0.50 5.04 5.90
CA ILE A 323 1.57 4.11 5.53
C ILE A 323 2.04 3.33 6.76
N PHE A 324 2.31 4.03 7.86
CA PHE A 324 2.74 3.42 9.11
C PHE A 324 1.70 2.44 9.66
N GLU A 325 0.43 2.82 9.66
CA GLU A 325 -0.67 1.96 10.09
C GLU A 325 -0.80 0.70 9.23
N ASN A 326 -0.71 0.84 7.90
CA ASN A 326 -0.75 -0.32 6.99
C ASN A 326 0.44 -1.26 7.18
N MET A 327 1.62 -0.73 7.50
CA MET A 327 2.83 -1.53 7.70
C MET A 327 2.88 -2.23 9.06
N PHE A 328 2.43 -1.56 10.12
CA PHE A 328 2.68 -2.01 11.49
C PHE A 328 1.44 -2.09 12.38
N GLY A 329 0.34 -1.43 12.03
CA GLY A 329 -0.83 -1.27 12.90
C GLY A 329 -1.43 -2.58 13.39
N GLY A 330 -1.61 -3.55 12.50
CA GLY A 330 -2.12 -4.88 12.87
C GLY A 330 -1.18 -5.66 13.80
N LYS A 331 0.13 -5.60 13.56
CA LYS A 331 1.16 -6.25 14.40
C LYS A 331 1.24 -5.62 15.79
N MET A 332 1.13 -4.29 15.85
CA MET A 332 1.26 -3.51 17.08
C MET A 332 -0.04 -3.40 17.88
N GLY A 333 -1.17 -3.86 17.34
CA GLY A 333 -2.48 -3.70 17.97
C GLY A 333 -2.92 -2.25 18.11
N LEU A 334 -2.53 -1.39 17.16
CA LEU A 334 -2.88 0.04 17.23
C LEU A 334 -4.40 0.23 17.13
N PRO A 335 -4.99 1.12 17.93
CA PRO A 335 -6.41 1.43 17.83
C PRO A 335 -6.71 2.22 16.55
N ALA A 336 -7.97 2.20 16.10
CA ALA A 336 -8.41 3.09 15.04
C ALA A 336 -8.16 4.56 15.44
N ASN A 337 -7.75 5.40 14.49
CA ASN A 337 -7.37 6.80 14.73
C ASN A 337 -6.25 6.96 15.79
N TRP A 338 -5.29 6.02 15.83
CA TRP A 338 -4.19 6.03 16.79
C TRP A 338 -3.39 7.35 16.78
N SER A 339 -3.24 8.01 15.63
CA SER A 339 -2.52 9.29 15.51
C SER A 339 -3.21 10.40 16.30
N SER A 340 -4.52 10.57 16.14
CA SER A 340 -5.34 11.48 16.97
C SER A 340 -5.31 11.08 18.44
N ARG A 341 -5.31 9.77 18.73
CA ARG A 341 -5.21 9.27 20.11
C ARG A 341 -3.90 9.65 20.78
N VAL A 342 -2.76 9.60 20.07
CA VAL A 342 -1.46 10.07 20.58
C VAL A 342 -1.55 11.55 20.95
N CYS A 343 -2.06 12.41 20.06
CA CYS A 343 -2.23 13.83 20.33
C CYS A 343 -3.11 14.09 21.56
N PHE A 344 -4.21 13.35 21.71
CA PHE A 344 -5.07 13.43 22.89
C PHE A 344 -4.34 13.02 24.17
N LEU A 345 -3.66 11.87 24.18
CA LEU A 345 -2.95 11.34 25.35
C LEU A 345 -1.83 12.28 25.79
N VAL A 346 -1.13 12.91 24.85
CA VAL A 346 -0.13 13.94 25.15
C VAL A 346 -0.77 15.13 25.86
N LYS A 347 -1.85 15.69 25.30
CA LYS A 347 -2.56 16.84 25.90
C LYS A 347 -3.12 16.49 27.28
N ASP A 348 -3.71 15.31 27.46
CA ASP A 348 -4.24 14.83 28.73
C ASP A 348 -3.12 14.64 29.78
N SER A 349 -2.01 14.02 29.39
CA SER A 349 -0.87 13.80 30.28
C SER A 349 -0.24 15.12 30.74
N ILE A 350 -0.15 16.12 29.86
CA ILE A 350 0.40 17.43 30.22
C ILE A 350 -0.53 18.14 31.21
N LYS A 351 -1.85 18.18 30.95
CA LYS A 351 -2.84 18.76 31.86
C LYS A 351 -2.82 18.14 33.25
N ARG A 352 -2.65 16.81 33.34
CA ARG A 352 -2.52 16.10 34.64
C ARG A 352 -1.23 16.41 35.38
N SER A 353 -0.20 16.85 34.65
CA SER A 353 1.11 17.21 35.20
C SER A 353 1.19 18.68 35.61
N GLU A 354 0.24 19.52 35.19
CA GLU A 354 0.09 20.89 35.67
C GLU A 354 -0.46 20.85 37.10
N PRO A 355 0.25 21.44 38.09
CA PRO A 355 -0.31 21.54 39.44
C PRO A 355 -1.59 22.37 39.38
N SER A 356 -2.65 21.89 40.05
CA SER A 356 -3.97 22.52 40.16
C SER A 356 -3.96 23.82 40.97
N ASN A 357 -2.96 24.69 40.79
CA ASN A 357 -2.81 26.00 41.39
C ASN A 357 -1.74 26.79 40.63
N PHE A 358 -2.15 27.59 39.64
CA PHE A 358 -1.41 28.80 39.28
C PHE A 358 -2.30 30.00 39.54
N ILE A 359 -2.00 30.67 40.67
CA ILE A 359 -2.35 32.06 40.90
C ILE A 359 -1.73 32.85 39.75
N ILE A 360 -2.59 33.56 39.02
CA ILE A 360 -2.19 34.57 38.04
C ILE A 360 -1.35 35.61 38.79
N GLN A 361 -0.14 35.88 38.31
CA GLN A 361 0.56 37.14 38.56
C GLN A 361 0.75 37.87 37.24
#